data_AF-A0A522WC75-F1
#
_entry.id   AF-A0A522WC75-F1
#
_cell.length_a   1.000
_cell.length_b   1.000
_cell.length_c   1.000
_cell.angle_alpha   90.00
_cell.angle_beta   90.00
_cell.angle_gamma   90.00
#
_symmetry.space_group_name_H-M   'P 1'
#
loop_
_entity.id
_entity.type
_entity.pdbx_description
1 polymer ?
#
loop_
_entity_poly.entity_id
_entity_poly.type
_entity_poly.pdbx_seq_one_letter_code
_entity_poly.pdbx_strand_id
1 'polypeptide(L)' 'MKITRHKSKEIKIGKVKIGVHNPIAIQSMAKAPTKDYRRVIGQIKRLERIGCDIVRVAVRDEEDAHAISQIK' A
#
# COMPACT_ATOMS: atom_id res chain seq x y z
N MET A 1 -7.40 19.65 21.89
CA MET A 1 -7.74 20.18 20.56
C MET A 1 -8.46 19.11 19.77
N LYS A 2 -9.68 19.37 19.25
CA LYS A 2 -10.45 18.39 18.48
C LYS A 2 -10.23 18.65 17.00
N ILE A 3 -9.61 17.71 16.29
CA ILE A 3 -9.34 17.84 14.85
C ILE A 3 -10.57 17.34 14.09
N THR A 4 -11.19 18.20 13.30
CA THR A 4 -12.31 17.82 12.42
C THR A 4 -11.76 17.41 11.07
N ARG A 5 -12.06 16.18 10.63
CA ARG A 5 -11.64 15.68 9.32
C ARG A 5 -12.37 16.42 8.20
N HIS A 6 -11.65 16.73 7.12
CA HIS A 6 -12.23 17.27 5.89
C HIS A 6 -13.22 16.29 5.24
N LYS A 7 -14.41 16.79 4.85
CA LYS A 7 -15.43 16.01 4.13
C LYS A 7 -14.93 15.70 2.72
N SER A 8 -14.54 14.45 2.50
CA SER A 8 -14.05 13.92 1.22
C SER A 8 -14.99 12.82 0.72
N LYS A 9 -14.99 12.55 -0.59
CA LYS A 9 -15.67 11.38 -1.16
C LYS A 9 -15.03 10.09 -0.64
N GLU A 10 -15.83 9.03 -0.49
CA GLU A 10 -15.29 7.69 -0.20
C GLU A 10 -14.69 7.08 -1.48
N ILE A 11 -13.51 6.51 -1.37
CA ILE A 11 -12.89 5.68 -2.41
C ILE A 11 -12.46 4.33 -1.83
N LYS A 12 -12.31 3.32 -2.69
CA LYS A 12 -11.91 1.97 -2.32
C LYS A 12 -10.59 1.60 -3.00
N ILE A 13 -9.61 1.16 -2.20
CA ILE A 13 -8.33 0.59 -2.66
C ILE A 13 -8.28 -0.86 -2.16
N GLY A 14 -8.52 -1.81 -3.07
CA GLY A 14 -8.66 -3.21 -2.67
C GLY A 14 -9.82 -3.39 -1.68
N LYS A 15 -9.53 -3.79 -0.43
CA LYS A 15 -10.52 -3.90 0.64
C LYS A 15 -10.60 -2.66 1.55
N VAL A 16 -9.66 -1.71 1.42
CA VAL A 16 -9.53 -0.53 2.27
C VAL A 16 -10.41 0.60 1.73
N LYS A 17 -11.18 1.25 2.62
CA LYS A 17 -12.00 2.42 2.31
C LYS A 17 -11.34 3.69 2.87
N ILE A 18 -11.23 4.72 2.05
CA ILE A 18 -10.61 6.01 2.41
C ILE A 18 -11.62 7.13 2.20
N GLY A 19 -11.67 8.05 3.16
CA GLY A 19 -12.54 9.24 3.12
C GLY A 19 -13.77 9.11 4.02
N VAL A 20 -14.58 10.16 4.03
CA VAL A 20 -15.81 10.27 4.87
C VAL A 20 -15.52 9.95 6.36
N HIS A 21 -16.16 8.92 6.92
CA HIS A 21 -16.09 8.51 8.32
C HIS A 21 -15.23 7.26 8.54
N ASN A 22 -14.56 6.74 7.50
CA ASN A 22 -13.67 5.58 7.64
C ASN A 22 -12.42 5.92 8.46
N PRO A 23 -11.71 4.96 9.07
CA PRO A 23 -10.42 5.24 9.72
C PRO A 23 -9.37 5.88 8.77
N ILE A 24 -8.31 6.46 9.35
CA ILE A 24 -7.14 6.90 8.58
C ILE A 24 -6.30 5.66 8.27
N ALA A 25 -6.17 5.30 7.00
CA ALA A 25 -5.38 4.16 6.57
C ALA A 25 -3.87 4.45 6.67
N ILE A 26 -3.11 3.49 7.16
CA ILE A 26 -1.65 3.53 7.28
C ILE A 26 -1.04 2.98 5.99
N GLN A 27 -0.34 3.85 5.26
CA GLN A 27 0.37 3.46 4.04
C GLN A 27 1.89 3.41 4.28
N SER A 28 2.56 2.43 3.66
CA SER A 28 4.02 2.38 3.57
C SER A 28 4.49 2.05 2.14
N MET A 29 5.80 1.94 1.95
CA MET A 29 6.41 1.66 0.65
C MET A 29 7.50 0.59 0.77
N ALA A 30 7.48 -0.40 -0.12
CA ALA A 30 8.58 -1.36 -0.25
C ALA A 30 9.84 -0.65 -0.76
N LYS A 31 10.98 -0.98 -0.17
CA LYS A 31 12.28 -0.38 -0.51
C LYS A 31 13.09 -1.25 -1.48
N ALA A 32 12.82 -2.54 -1.50
CA ALA A 32 13.47 -3.47 -2.43
C ALA A 32 13.07 -3.15 -3.89
N PRO A 33 13.96 -3.37 -4.87
CA PRO A 33 13.60 -3.32 -6.29
C PRO A 33 12.42 -4.25 -6.58
N THR A 34 11.44 -3.78 -7.35
CA THR A 34 10.17 -4.51 -7.55
C THR A 34 10.36 -5.81 -8.32
N LYS A 35 11.29 -5.83 -9.27
CA LYS A 35 11.75 -7.04 -9.95
C LYS A 35 12.29 -8.14 -9.02
N ASP A 36 12.78 -7.79 -7.82
CA ASP A 36 13.03 -8.77 -6.76
C ASP A 36 11.74 -9.00 -5.95
N TYR A 37 10.77 -9.63 -6.61
CA TYR A 37 9.43 -9.86 -6.07
C TYR A 37 9.47 -10.65 -4.75
N ARG A 38 10.45 -11.54 -4.55
CA ARG A 38 10.60 -12.32 -3.31
C ARG A 38 10.95 -11.42 -2.13
N ARG A 39 11.92 -10.49 -2.28
CA ARG A 39 12.21 -9.51 -1.23
C ARG A 39 11.04 -8.58 -0.97
N VAL A 40 10.34 -8.16 -2.03
CA VAL A 40 9.16 -7.28 -1.89
C VAL A 40 8.05 -7.97 -1.11
N ILE A 41 7.67 -9.21 -1.45
CA ILE A 41 6.66 -9.99 -0.71
C ILE A 41 7.08 -10.15 0.75
N GLY A 42 8.36 -10.48 1.01
CA GLY A 42 8.88 -10.59 2.36
C GLY A 42 8.75 -9.29 3.16
N GLN A 43 8.99 -8.14 2.53
CA GLN A 43 8.81 -6.83 3.14
C GLN A 43 7.33 -6.48 3.36
N ILE A 44 6.46 -6.72 2.38
CA ILE A 44 5.01 -6.52 2.47
C ILE A 44 4.46 -7.30 3.66
N LYS A 45 4.80 -8.59 3.80
CA LYS A 45 4.36 -9.41 4.94
C LYS A 45 4.82 -8.86 6.30
N ARG A 46 6.00 -8.24 6.37
CA ARG A 46 6.45 -7.59 7.62
C ARG A 46 5.66 -6.32 7.92
N LEU A 47 5.36 -5.52 6.90
CA LEU A 47 4.55 -4.29 7.02
C LEU A 47 3.10 -4.62 7.41
N GLU A 48 2.51 -5.65 6.80
CA GLU A 48 1.17 -6.14 7.12
C GLU A 48 1.08 -6.57 8.59
N ARG A 49 2.06 -7.35 9.09
CA ARG A 49 2.10 -7.80 10.50
C ARG A 49 2.13 -6.66 11.52
N ILE A 50 2.63 -5.48 11.16
CA ILE A 50 2.68 -4.31 12.05
C ILE A 50 1.50 -3.34 11.83
N GLY A 51 0.50 -3.74 11.04
CA GLY A 51 -0.73 -2.97 10.84
C GLY A 51 -0.67 -1.98 9.67
N CYS A 52 0.16 -2.22 8.66
CA CYS A 52 0.10 -1.43 7.42
C CYS A 52 -1.10 -1.86 6.56
N ASP A 53 -1.98 -0.92 6.24
CA ASP A 53 -3.19 -1.17 5.43
C ASP A 53 -2.90 -1.24 3.93
N ILE A 54 -1.96 -0.40 3.45
CA ILE A 54 -1.64 -0.26 2.02
C ILE A 54 -0.13 -0.18 1.84
N VAL A 55 0.42 -1.05 0.99
CA VAL A 55 1.85 -0.99 0.60
C VAL A 55 1.98 -0.58 -0.85
N ARG A 56 2.78 0.47 -1.10
CA ARG A 56 3.17 0.89 -2.43
C ARG A 56 4.47 0.22 -2.86
N VAL A 57 4.59 -0.11 -4.15
CA VAL A 57 5.82 -0.56 -4.80
C VAL A 57 6.20 0.41 -5.91
N ALA A 58 7.49 0.52 -6.23
CA ALA A 58 7.95 1.35 -7.35
C ALA A 58 7.83 0.57 -8.67
N VAL A 59 7.54 1.23 -9.78
CA VAL A 59 7.65 0.64 -11.11
C VAL A 59 8.46 1.60 -11.96
N ARG A 60 9.73 1.25 -12.22
CA ARG A 60 10.69 2.14 -12.89
C ARG A 60 11.02 1.70 -14.31
N ASP A 61 10.98 0.40 -14.54
CA ASP A 61 11.28 -0.25 -15.82
C ASP A 61 10.25 -1.36 -16.11
N GLU A 62 10.34 -1.96 -17.30
CA GLU A 62 9.43 -3.04 -17.73
C GLU A 62 9.58 -4.29 -16.85
N GLU A 63 10.79 -4.60 -16.39
CA GLU A 63 11.04 -5.73 -15.47
C GLU A 63 10.27 -5.56 -14.14
N ASP A 64 10.33 -4.36 -13.54
CA ASP A 64 9.53 -4.01 -12.36
C ASP A 64 8.03 -4.17 -12.65
N ALA A 65 7.56 -3.77 -13.84
CA ALA A 65 6.15 -3.87 -14.23
C ALA A 65 5.68 -5.33 -14.37
N HIS A 66 6.47 -6.17 -15.04
CA HIS A 66 6.15 -7.59 -15.22
C HIS A 66 6.14 -8.35 -13.88
N ALA A 67 7.00 -7.95 -12.94
CA ALA A 67 7.08 -8.55 -11.61
C ALA A 67 5.84 -8.31 -10.73
N ILE A 68 5.01 -7.29 -11.03
CA ILE A 68 3.77 -7.02 -10.29
C ILE A 68 2.84 -8.24 -10.24
N SER A 69 2.78 -9.02 -11.33
CA SER A 69 1.97 -10.24 -11.40
C SER A 69 2.38 -11.32 -10.39
N GLN A 70 3.65 -11.32 -9.98
CA GLN A 70 4.21 -12.29 -9.02
C GLN A 70 4.00 -11.86 -7.57
N ILE A 71 3.73 -10.57 -7.34
CA ILE A 71 3.53 -9.98 -5.99
C ILE A 71 2.06 -10.06 -5.57
N LYS A 72 1.13 -10.03 -6.54
CA LYS A 72 -0.31 -9.91 -6.33
C LYS A 72 -0.98 -11.23 -5.97
#